data_AF-A0A1M7ZIV9-F1
#
_entry.id   AF-A0A1M7ZIV9-F1
#
_cell.length_a   1.000
_cell.length_b   1.000
_cell.length_c   1.000
_cell.angle_alpha   90.00
_cell.angle_beta   90.00
_cell.angle_gamma   90.00
#
_symmetry.space_group_name_H-M   'P 1'
#
loop_
_entity.id
_entity.type
_entity.pdbx_description
1 polymer ?
#
loop_
_entity_poly.entity_id
_entity_poly.type
_entity_poly.pdbx_seq_one_letter_code
_entity_poly.pdbx_strand_id
1 'polypeptide(L)' 'MKILTKIVSFAGLALTIVPPIMFYLGSVELDSAKIYMGVGMFMWFVSAPFWVNSKA' A
#
# COMPACT_ATOMS: atom_id res chain seq x y z
N MET A 1 3.20 -18.83 5.09
CA MET A 1 3.43 -18.01 3.88
C MET A 1 2.28 -17.04 3.57
N LYS A 2 1.00 -17.42 3.75
CA LYS A 2 -0.16 -16.53 3.52
C LYS A 2 -0.22 -15.29 4.44
N ILE A 3 0.35 -15.33 5.65
CA ILE A 3 0.27 -14.22 6.61
C ILE A 3 1.18 -13.05 6.22
N LEU A 4 2.41 -13.34 5.77
CA LEU A 4 3.38 -12.33 5.37
C LEU A 4 2.91 -11.58 4.12
N THR A 5 2.39 -12.31 3.12
CA THR A 5 1.83 -11.70 1.91
C THR A 5 0.60 -10.85 2.21
N LYS A 6 -0.25 -11.25 3.17
CA LYS A 6 -1.36 -10.42 3.66
C LYS A 6 -0.87 -9.14 4.34
N ILE A 7 0.10 -9.23 5.26
CA ILE A 7 0.65 -8.06 5.96
C ILE A 7 1.25 -7.06 4.96
N VAL A 8 2.06 -7.53 4.02
CA VAL A 8 2.66 -6.69 2.97
C VAL A 8 1.58 -6.06 2.09
N SER A 9 0.54 -6.81 1.75
CA SER A 9 -0.58 -6.30 0.94
C SER A 9 -1.38 -5.23 1.68
N PHE A 10 -1.71 -5.43 2.95
CA PHE A 10 -2.39 -4.42 3.77
C PHE A 10 -1.52 -3.18 3.98
N ALA A 11 -0.21 -3.34 4.19
CA ALA A 11 0.72 -2.21 4.28
C ALA A 11 0.80 -1.43 2.97
N GLY A 12 0.86 -2.12 1.83
CA GLY A 12 0.82 -1.50 0.50
C GLY A 12 -0.48 -0.73 0.27
N LEU A 13 -1.62 -1.29 0.68
CA LEU A 13 -2.93 -0.64 0.60
C LEU A 13 -3.06 0.56 1.55
N ALA A 14 -2.47 0.50 2.74
CA ALA A 14 -2.40 1.64 3.64
C ALA A 14 -1.56 2.77 3.03
N LEU A 15 -0.44 2.44 2.38
CA LEU A 15 0.41 3.40 1.68
C LEU A 15 -0.26 4.07 0.47
N THR A 16 -1.37 3.56 -0.07
CA THR A 16 -2.12 4.29 -1.11
C THR A 16 -3.14 5.28 -0.55
N ILE A 17 -3.47 5.17 0.75
CA ILE A 17 -4.52 5.97 1.41
C ILE A 17 -3.92 6.97 2.40
N VAL A 18 -2.91 6.58 3.18
CA VAL A 18 -2.32 7.40 4.25
C VAL A 18 -1.55 8.61 3.70
N PRO A 19 -0.66 8.49 2.70
CA PRO A 19 0.08 9.64 2.18
C PRO A 19 -0.77 10.80 1.63
N PRO A 20 -1.87 10.58 0.88
CA PRO A 20 -2.70 11.71 0.44
C PRO A 20 -3.42 12.41 1.59
N ILE A 21 -3.78 11.68 2.66
CA ILE A 21 -4.31 12.29 3.90
C ILE A 21 -3.21 13.13 4.57
N MET A 22 -2.00 12.59 4.69
CA MET A 22 -0.87 13.33 5.27
C MET A 22 -0.51 14.58 4.46
N PHE A 23 -0.56 14.51 3.13
CA PHE A 23 -0.39 15.68 2.26
C PHE A 23 -1.49 16.72 2.49
N TYR A 24 -2.75 16.28 2.56
CA TYR A 24 -3.87 17.18 2.85
C TYR A 24 -3.73 17.88 4.21
N LEU A 25 -3.20 17.19 5.22
CA LEU A 25 -2.92 17.75 6.54
C LEU A 25 -1.66 18.63 6.58
N GLY A 26 -0.91 18.74 5.48
CA GLY A 26 0.34 19.51 5.39
C GLY A 26 1.54 18.83 6.04
N SER A 27 1.45 17.54 6.39
CA SER A 27 2.53 16.80 7.08
C SER A 27 3.58 16.22 6.14
N VAL A 28 3.27 16.09 4.84
CA VAL A 28 4.15 15.51 3.81
C VAL A 28 4.01 16.32 2.53
N GLU A 29 5.11 16.54 1.81
CA GLU A 29 5.08 17.20 0.49
C GLU A 29 4.44 16.32 -0.59
N LEU A 30 3.86 16.95 -1.61
CA LEU A 30 3.15 16.25 -2.68
C LEU A 30 4.04 15.22 -3.39
N ASP A 31 5.29 15.56 -3.66
CA ASP A 31 6.20 14.67 -4.39
C ASP A 31 6.60 13.45 -3.56
N SER A 32 6.79 13.62 -2.25
CA SER A 32 6.98 12.49 -1.33
C SER A 32 5.73 11.61 -1.25
N ALA A 33 4.54 12.22 -1.16
CA ALA A 33 3.28 11.48 -1.12
C ALA A 33 3.07 10.63 -2.39
N LYS A 34 3.38 11.17 -3.57
CA LYS A 34 3.35 10.41 -4.84
C LYS A 34 4.26 9.19 -4.82
N ILE A 35 5.48 9.34 -4.30
CA ILE A 35 6.43 8.23 -4.21
C ILE A 35 5.89 7.14 -3.26
N TYR A 36 5.43 7.52 -2.07
CA TYR A 36 4.87 6.57 -1.10
C TYR A 36 3.66 5.83 -1.65
N MET A 37 2.76 6.52 -2.35
CA MET A 37 1.61 5.90 -3.02
C MET A 37 2.04 4.96 -4.14
N GLY A 38 3.03 5.34 -4.95
CA GLY A 38 3.57 4.48 -6.02
C GLY A 38 4.19 3.19 -5.48
N VAL A 39 4.97 3.29 -4.39
CA VAL A 39 5.53 2.14 -3.69
C VAL A 39 4.41 1.27 -3.09
N GLY A 40 3.42 1.89 -2.44
CA GLY A 40 2.26 1.19 -1.87
C GLY A 40 1.46 0.42 -2.93
N MET A 41 1.22 1.06 -4.08
CA MET A 41 0.58 0.44 -5.25
C MET A 41 1.38 -0.78 -5.70
N PHE A 42 2.68 -0.64 -5.92
CA PHE A 42 3.53 -1.75 -6.35
C PHE A 42 3.50 -2.91 -5.34
N MET A 43 3.66 -2.61 -4.05
CA MET A 43 3.61 -3.60 -2.96
C MET A 43 2.27 -4.34 -2.92
N TRP A 44 1.14 -3.63 -3.09
CA TRP A 44 -0.17 -4.27 -3.12
C TRP A 44 -0.34 -5.13 -4.38
N PHE A 45 0.00 -4.61 -5.57
CA PHE A 45 -0.14 -5.34 -6.83
C PHE A 45 0.67 -6.64 -6.87
N VAL A 46 1.91 -6.63 -6.36
CA VAL A 46 2.73 -7.85 -6.33
C VAL A 46 2.25 -8.83 -5.27
N SER A 47 1.66 -8.38 -4.16
CA SER A 47 1.29 -9.26 -3.05
C SER A 47 -0.14 -9.78 -3.09
N ALA A 48 -1.10 -8.99 -3.61
CA ALA A 48 -2.54 -9.30 -3.58
C ALA A 48 -2.94 -10.59 -4.32
N PRO A 49 -2.43 -10.90 -5.53
CA PRO A 49 -2.81 -12.11 -6.26
C PRO A 49 -2.54 -13.41 -5.48
N PHE A 50 -1.52 -13.41 -4.63
CA PHE A 50 -1.10 -14.60 -3.87
C PHE A 50 -2.05 -14.97 -2.72
N TRP A 51 -3.04 -14.15 -2.39
CA TRP A 51 -3.96 -14.45 -1.29
C TRP A 51 -5.41 -14.02 -1.52
N VAL A 52 -5.69 -12.98 -2.32
CA VAL A 52 -7.06 -12.49 -2.55
C VAL A 52 -7.95 -13.52 -3.25
N ASN A 53 -7.37 -14.34 -4.14
CA ASN A 53 -8.08 -15.44 -4.82
C ASN A 53 -7.54 -16.82 -4.43
N SER A 54 -6.82 -16.92 -3.31
CA SER A 54 -6.50 -18.23 -2.74
C SER A 54 -7.80 -18.81 -2.21
N LYS A 55 -8.35 -19.84 -2.87
CA LYS A 55 -9.41 -20.66 -2.26
C LYS A 55 -8.97 -21.07 -0.85
N ALA A 56 -9.88 -20.88 0.10
CA ALA A 56 -9.69 -21.22 1.51
C ALA A 56 -9.52 -22.73 1.66
#